data_AF-A0A7S0CI95-F1
#
_entry.id   AF-A0A7S0CI95-F1
#
_cell.length_a   1.000
_cell.length_b   1.000
_cell.length_c   1.000
_cell.angle_alpha   90.00
_cell.angle_beta   90.00
_cell.angle_gamma   90.00
#
_symmetry.space_group_name_H-M   'P 1'
#
loop_
_entity.id
_entity.type
_entity.pdbx_description
1 polymer ?
#
loop_
_entity_poly.entity_id
_entity_poly.type
_entity_poly.pdbx_seq_one_letter_code
_entity_poly.pdbx_strand_id
1 'polypeptide(L)'
;GQLHKGTGAIFGIPANANTVLRIDPPTLNTTIEACIEPRITQIGNVKTGNHRSDGKYKFLGSVTGFDDMIYLIPSDADYVYQINPYLNTVKPVGGKHPLYETYEPIRHNKWQNGFVSFIDKSLYAIPLKAETVLRIQTQDFA
;
A
#
# COMPACT_ATOMS: atom_id res chain seq x y z
N GLY A 1 1.47 -7.50 4.36
CA GLY A 1 2.77 -6.81 4.26
C GLY A 1 3.27 -6.91 2.85
N GLN A 2 4.20 -6.05 2.44
CA GLN A 2 4.87 -6.10 1.15
C GLN A 2 6.37 -6.27 1.35
N LEU A 3 6.95 -7.33 0.79
CA LEU A 3 8.40 -7.38 0.60
C LEU A 3 8.75 -6.50 -0.61
N HIS A 4 9.69 -5.59 -0.42
CA HIS A 4 10.24 -4.78 -1.51
C HIS A 4 11.54 -5.40 -2.00
N LYS A 5 11.55 -5.90 -3.25
CA LYS A 5 12.69 -6.63 -3.79
C LYS A 5 13.94 -5.76 -3.96
N GLY A 6 13.78 -4.50 -4.36
CA GLY A 6 14.91 -3.59 -4.60
C GLY A 6 15.68 -3.19 -3.34
N THR A 7 15.00 -3.06 -2.21
CA THR A 7 15.62 -2.65 -0.93
C THR A 7 15.81 -3.79 0.07
N GLY A 8 15.14 -4.93 -0.14
CA GLY A 8 15.08 -6.04 0.83
C GLY A 8 14.23 -5.76 2.07
N ALA A 9 13.67 -4.55 2.21
CA ALA A 9 12.84 -4.18 3.35
C ALA A 9 11.41 -4.74 3.24
N ILE A 10 10.78 -4.99 4.38
CA ILE A 10 9.39 -5.43 4.49
C ILE A 10 8.55 -4.28 5.02
N PHE A 11 7.45 -3.98 4.34
CA PHE A 11 6.51 -2.92 4.71
C PHE A 11 5.22 -3.54 5.28
N GLY A 12 4.95 -3.27 6.56
CA GLY A 12 3.72 -3.63 7.25
C GLY A 12 2.59 -2.67 6.88
N ILE A 13 1.49 -3.23 6.36
CA ILE A 13 0.38 -2.45 5.82
C ILE A 13 -0.59 -2.08 6.95
N PRO A 14 -0.85 -0.79 7.19
CA PRO A 14 -1.65 -0.36 8.33
C PRO A 14 -3.14 -0.58 8.12
N ALA A 15 -3.71 -1.59 8.76
CA ALA A 15 -5.16 -1.67 8.94
C ALA A 15 -5.63 -0.63 9.97
N ASN A 16 -5.06 -0.67 11.18
CA ASN A 16 -5.47 0.19 12.30
C ASN A 16 -4.42 1.21 12.75
N ALA A 17 -3.13 0.97 12.48
CA ALA A 17 -2.07 1.94 12.76
C ALA A 17 -2.19 3.19 11.85
N ASN A 18 -1.63 4.32 12.27
CA ASN A 18 -1.61 5.55 11.46
C ASN A 18 -0.35 5.68 10.58
N THR A 19 0.62 4.79 10.76
CA THR A 19 1.91 4.80 10.06
C THR A 19 2.18 3.43 9.43
N VAL A 20 2.99 3.42 8.38
CA VAL A 20 3.48 2.18 7.76
C VAL A 20 4.67 1.69 8.57
N LEU A 21 4.67 0.41 8.95
CA LEU A 21 5.83 -0.22 9.58
C LEU A 21 6.85 -0.56 8.49
N ARG A 22 8.10 -0.16 8.64
CA ARG A 22 9.22 -0.65 7.83
C ARG A 22 10.10 -1.53 8.71
N ILE A 23 10.37 -2.73 8.23
CA ILE A 23 11.24 -3.73 8.83
C ILE A 23 12.41 -3.90 7.87
N ASP A 24 13.63 -3.63 8.34
CA ASP A 24 14.85 -3.97 7.63
C ASP A 24 15.42 -5.24 8.26
N PRO A 25 15.30 -6.40 7.59
CA PRO A 25 15.93 -7.63 8.06
C PRO A 25 17.45 -7.47 8.17
N PRO A 26 18.10 -8.15 9.13
CA PRO A 26 19.55 -8.13 9.24
C PRO A 26 20.21 -8.75 7.99
N THR A 27 21.36 -8.22 7.60
CA THR A 27 22.23 -8.91 6.64
C THR A 27 22.82 -10.14 7.30
N LEU A 28 22.69 -11.30 6.66
CA LEU A 28 23.35 -12.52 7.11
C LEU A 28 24.86 -12.40 6.84
N ASN A 29 25.64 -12.05 7.86
CA ASN A 29 27.10 -12.22 7.82
C ASN A 29 27.44 -13.60 8.36
N THR A 30 27.98 -14.48 7.50
CA THR A 30 28.29 -15.88 7.80
C THR A 30 29.46 -16.08 8.78
N THR A 31 30.05 -15.00 9.28
CA THR A 31 31.26 -15.02 10.13
C THR A 31 30.99 -14.65 11.58
N ILE A 32 29.78 -14.20 11.93
CA ILE A 32 29.42 -13.84 13.31
C ILE A 32 28.11 -14.56 13.65
N GLU A 33 28.15 -15.51 14.59
CA GLU A 33 26.99 -16.21 15.15
C GLU A 33 26.13 -15.32 16.09
N ALA A 34 26.09 -14.02 15.85
CA ALA A 34 25.26 -13.12 16.63
C ALA A 34 23.87 -13.06 16.01
N CYS A 35 22.83 -13.32 16.81
CA CYS A 35 21.46 -12.97 16.43
C CYS A 35 21.37 -11.43 16.29
N ILE A 36 21.34 -10.94 15.07
CA ILE A 36 21.14 -9.52 14.78
C ILE A 36 19.64 -9.29 14.65
N GLU A 37 19.07 -8.45 15.52
CA GLU A 37 17.66 -8.07 15.46
C GLU A 37 17.35 -7.20 14.22
N PRO A 38 16.13 -7.27 13.66
CA PRO A 38 15.74 -6.40 12.56
C PRO A 38 15.62 -4.94 13.02
N ARG A 39 15.97 -4.00 12.14
CA ARG A 39 15.72 -2.57 12.40
C ARG A 39 14.27 -2.24 12.06
N ILE A 40 13.58 -1.59 12.99
CA ILE A 40 12.16 -1.21 12.85
C ILE A 40 12.02 0.31 12.77
N THR A 41 11.28 0.80 11.78
CA THR A 41 10.93 2.22 11.64
C THR A 41 9.46 2.39 11.28
N GLN A 42 8.91 3.58 11.53
CA GLN A 42 7.56 3.95 11.13
C GLN A 42 7.63 5.13 10.16
N ILE A 43 6.91 5.04 9.05
CA ILE A 43 6.95 6.06 7.99
C ILE A 43 5.55 6.51 7.60
N GLY A 44 5.49 7.78 7.18
CA GLY A 44 4.26 8.38 6.67
C GLY A 44 3.19 8.66 7.72
N ASN A 45 2.03 9.11 7.23
CA ASN A 45 0.82 9.26 8.02
C ASN A 45 -0.37 8.99 7.10
N VAL A 46 -1.15 7.95 7.42
CA VAL A 46 -2.26 7.49 6.60
C VAL A 46 -3.57 7.60 7.37
N LYS A 47 -4.67 7.83 6.62
CA LYS A 47 -5.98 8.10 7.21
C LYS A 47 -7.01 7.07 6.74
N THR A 48 -8.00 6.83 7.60
CA THR A 48 -9.22 6.12 7.20
C THR A 48 -10.12 7.05 6.39
N GLY A 49 -11.16 6.50 5.78
CA GLY A 49 -12.12 7.26 4.99
C GLY A 49 -13.05 8.09 5.87
N ASN A 50 -13.61 9.14 5.26
CA ASN A 50 -14.43 10.11 5.98
C ASN A 50 -15.76 9.55 6.51
N HIS A 51 -16.15 8.32 6.13
CA HIS A 51 -17.36 7.66 6.65
C HIS A 51 -17.23 7.15 8.07
N ARG A 52 -16.02 7.19 8.68
CA ARG A 52 -15.78 6.73 10.05
C ARG A 52 -14.72 7.56 10.77
N SER A 53 -14.75 7.52 12.10
CA SER A 53 -13.87 8.33 12.98
C SER A 53 -12.98 7.51 13.93
N ASP A 54 -13.09 6.18 13.92
CA ASP A 54 -12.32 5.28 14.80
C ASP A 54 -10.88 5.02 14.31
N GLY A 55 -10.52 5.53 13.12
CA GLY A 55 -9.19 5.37 12.55
C GLY A 55 -8.84 3.94 12.14
N LYS A 56 -9.81 3.06 11.87
CA LYS A 56 -9.56 1.62 11.60
C LYS A 56 -9.78 1.22 10.13
N TYR A 57 -9.34 -0.01 9.80
CA TYR A 57 -9.59 -0.74 8.53
C TYR A 57 -9.13 -0.05 7.23
N LYS A 58 -8.09 0.79 7.29
CA LYS A 58 -7.69 1.66 6.16
C LYS A 58 -7.33 0.88 4.90
N PHE A 59 -6.40 -0.08 5.03
CA PHE A 59 -5.86 -0.85 3.92
C PHE A 59 -5.78 -2.34 4.31
N LEU A 60 -6.16 -3.22 3.37
CA LEU A 60 -6.13 -4.68 3.56
C LEU A 60 -5.12 -5.38 2.66
N GLY A 61 -4.32 -4.62 1.92
CA GLY A 61 -3.31 -5.16 1.04
C GLY A 61 -2.46 -4.06 0.43
N SER A 62 -1.48 -4.50 -0.35
CA SER A 62 -0.56 -3.64 -1.06
C SER A 62 0.04 -4.40 -2.23
N VAL A 63 0.50 -3.67 -3.24
CA VAL A 63 1.18 -4.28 -4.39
C VAL A 63 2.33 -3.36 -4.80
N THR A 64 3.45 -3.95 -5.19
CA THR A 64 4.54 -3.21 -5.84
C THR A 64 4.20 -2.97 -7.32
N GLY A 65 4.20 -1.70 -7.73
CA GLY A 65 3.95 -1.28 -9.11
C GLY A 65 5.16 -1.48 -10.02
N PHE A 66 4.99 -1.15 -11.31
CA PHE A 66 6.07 -1.19 -12.30
C PHE A 66 7.14 -0.11 -12.10
N ASP A 67 6.80 0.99 -11.42
CA ASP A 67 7.72 2.04 -10.99
C ASP A 67 8.52 1.70 -9.72
N ASP A 68 8.42 0.45 -9.24
CA ASP A 68 9.06 -0.02 -8.01
C ASP A 68 8.58 0.71 -6.74
N MET A 69 7.42 1.39 -6.80
CA MET A 69 6.74 1.95 -5.65
C MET A 69 5.71 0.97 -5.10
N ILE A 70 5.34 1.11 -3.83
CA ILE A 70 4.32 0.24 -3.20
C ILE A 70 3.01 1.00 -3.08
N TYR A 71 1.92 0.42 -3.56
CA TYR A 71 0.59 1.02 -3.51
C TYR A 71 -0.26 0.31 -2.49
N LEU A 72 -0.81 1.05 -1.54
CA LEU A 72 -1.72 0.56 -0.51
C LEU A 72 -3.14 0.48 -1.07
N ILE A 73 -3.75 -0.70 -0.96
CA ILE A 73 -5.08 -0.98 -1.49
C ILE A 73 -6.14 -0.50 -0.50
N PRO A 74 -6.97 0.50 -0.87
CA PRO A 74 -7.91 1.12 0.06
C PRO A 74 -9.09 0.18 0.36
N SER A 75 -9.23 -0.22 1.62
CA SER A 75 -10.42 -0.93 2.10
C SER A 75 -11.46 0.08 2.56
N ASP A 76 -11.14 0.82 3.63
CA ASP A 76 -11.96 1.91 4.15
C ASP A 76 -11.28 3.26 3.95
N ALA A 77 -10.05 3.32 3.44
CA ALA A 77 -9.43 4.60 3.09
C ALA A 77 -10.11 5.25 1.87
N ASP A 78 -10.15 6.58 1.84
CA ASP A 78 -10.67 7.35 0.69
C ASP A 78 -9.69 7.43 -0.48
N TYR A 79 -8.40 7.13 -0.23
CA TYR A 79 -7.33 7.27 -1.21
C TYR A 79 -6.49 6.02 -1.26
N VAL A 80 -5.96 5.73 -2.45
CA VAL A 80 -4.75 4.94 -2.60
C VAL A 80 -3.58 5.74 -2.04
N TYR A 81 -2.69 5.07 -1.31
CA TYR A 81 -1.42 5.67 -0.88
C TYR A 81 -0.26 4.98 -1.59
N GLN A 82 0.69 5.77 -2.07
CA GLN A 82 1.96 5.29 -2.61
C GLN A 82 3.04 5.46 -1.54
N ILE A 83 3.84 4.41 -1.35
CA ILE A 83 5.06 4.41 -0.55
C ILE A 83 6.24 4.42 -1.51
N ASN A 84 7.15 5.37 -1.33
CA ASN A 84 8.47 5.32 -1.94
C ASN A 84 9.44 4.60 -0.98
N PRO A 85 9.88 3.37 -1.30
CA PRO A 85 10.70 2.55 -0.40
C PRO A 85 12.13 3.07 -0.25
N TYR A 86 12.61 3.86 -1.22
CA TYR A 86 13.94 4.44 -1.22
C TYR A 86 14.01 5.72 -0.38
N LEU A 87 12.97 6.56 -0.45
CA LEU A 87 12.90 7.85 0.24
C LEU A 87 12.13 7.78 1.57
N ASN A 88 11.52 6.66 1.90
CA ASN A 88 10.67 6.50 3.10
C ASN A 88 9.52 7.50 3.17
N THR A 89 8.96 7.87 2.02
CA THR A 89 7.82 8.79 1.94
C THR A 89 6.54 8.04 1.61
N VAL A 90 5.42 8.57 2.12
CA VAL A 90 4.09 8.00 1.93
C VAL A 90 3.14 9.13 1.57
N LYS A 91 2.45 9.04 0.44
CA LYS A 91 1.56 10.10 -0.05
C LYS A 91 0.28 9.53 -0.69
N PRO A 92 -0.87 10.23 -0.60
CA PRO A 92 -2.04 9.85 -1.39
C PRO A 92 -1.78 10.08 -2.88
N VAL A 93 -2.36 9.24 -3.74
CA VAL A 93 -2.25 9.33 -5.21
C VAL A 93 -3.62 9.12 -5.88
N GLY A 94 -3.73 9.50 -7.15
CA GLY A 94 -4.97 9.36 -7.94
C GLY A 94 -6.07 10.38 -7.62
N GLY A 95 -5.80 11.33 -6.70
CA GLY A 95 -6.76 12.35 -6.28
C GLY A 95 -7.95 11.80 -5.51
N LYS A 96 -8.80 12.71 -4.98
CA LYS A 96 -10.11 12.35 -4.42
C LYS A 96 -11.01 12.18 -5.63
N HIS A 97 -11.00 11.01 -6.27
CA HIS A 97 -11.74 10.86 -7.52
C HIS A 97 -13.22 11.21 -7.23
N PRO A 98 -13.76 12.31 -7.77
CA PRO A 98 -15.11 12.77 -7.43
C PRO A 98 -16.17 11.73 -7.84
N LEU A 99 -15.79 10.82 -8.74
CA LEU A 99 -16.65 9.73 -9.17
C LEU A 99 -16.54 8.47 -8.30
N TYR A 100 -15.75 8.46 -7.20
CA TYR A 100 -15.87 7.38 -6.21
C TYR A 100 -17.28 7.37 -5.63
N GLU A 101 -17.87 8.53 -5.32
CA GLU A 101 -19.26 8.56 -4.84
C GLU A 101 -20.26 8.16 -5.93
N THR A 102 -19.93 8.37 -7.20
CA THR A 102 -20.82 8.07 -8.33
C THR A 102 -20.76 6.62 -8.80
N TYR A 103 -19.57 6.02 -8.85
CA TYR A 103 -19.36 4.67 -9.38
C TYR A 103 -19.07 3.63 -8.30
N GLU A 104 -18.64 4.02 -7.10
CA GLU A 104 -18.36 3.10 -6.00
C GLU A 104 -19.12 3.50 -4.73
N PRO A 105 -20.39 3.07 -4.60
CA PRO A 105 -21.22 3.45 -3.46
C PRO A 105 -20.72 2.85 -2.13
N ILE A 106 -19.94 1.77 -2.18
CA ILE A 106 -19.43 1.09 -0.99
C ILE A 106 -18.24 1.86 -0.43
N ARG A 107 -18.30 2.25 0.85
CA ARG A 107 -17.21 3.02 1.51
C ARG A 107 -16.28 2.17 2.39
N HIS A 108 -16.64 0.92 2.66
CA HIS A 108 -15.91 0.03 3.57
C HIS A 108 -15.59 -1.31 2.90
N ASN A 109 -14.48 -1.95 3.27
CA ASN A 109 -14.10 -3.26 2.75
C ASN A 109 -14.16 -3.35 1.21
N LYS A 110 -13.78 -2.26 0.52
CA LYS A 110 -13.94 -2.11 -0.94
C LYS A 110 -13.14 -3.16 -1.71
N TRP A 111 -11.82 -3.04 -1.67
CA TRP A 111 -10.90 -3.95 -2.35
C TRP A 111 -9.96 -4.63 -1.36
N GLN A 112 -9.54 -5.86 -1.68
CA GLN A 112 -8.59 -6.63 -0.89
C GLN A 112 -7.45 -7.10 -1.78
N ASN A 113 -6.26 -6.54 -1.55
CA ASN A 113 -5.05 -6.84 -2.31
C ASN A 113 -5.19 -6.55 -3.82
N GLY A 114 -4.22 -6.96 -4.62
CA GLY A 114 -4.23 -6.76 -6.06
C GLY A 114 -3.05 -7.42 -6.76
N PHE A 115 -2.98 -7.22 -8.06
CA PHE A 115 -1.89 -7.71 -8.90
C PHE A 115 -1.46 -6.64 -9.88
N VAL A 116 -0.17 -6.63 -10.20
CA VAL A 116 0.37 -5.81 -11.27
C VAL A 116 0.34 -6.60 -12.58
N SER A 117 -0.20 -5.99 -13.62
CA SER A 117 -0.26 -6.54 -14.98
C SER A 117 0.96 -6.07 -15.76
N PHE A 118 1.67 -7.00 -16.40
CA PHE A 118 2.77 -6.67 -17.31
C PHE A 118 2.28 -6.17 -18.68
N ILE A 119 0.99 -6.32 -18.99
CA ILE A 119 0.41 -5.95 -20.29
C ILE A 119 0.29 -4.43 -20.40
N ASP A 120 -0.29 -3.80 -19.38
CA ASP A 120 -0.56 -2.36 -19.35
C ASP A 120 0.14 -1.65 -18.18
N LYS A 121 1.05 -2.37 -17.50
CA LYS A 121 1.90 -1.87 -16.42
C LYS A 121 1.11 -1.20 -15.29
N SER A 122 -0.12 -1.66 -15.09
CA SER A 122 -1.04 -1.14 -14.10
C SER A 122 -1.34 -2.20 -13.05
N LEU A 123 -1.66 -1.72 -11.86
CA LEU A 123 -2.11 -2.52 -10.75
C LEU A 123 -3.64 -2.60 -10.78
N TYR A 124 -4.18 -3.78 -10.53
CA TYR A 124 -5.60 -4.04 -10.41
C TYR A 124 -5.91 -4.56 -9.01
N ALA A 125 -6.68 -3.79 -8.24
CA ALA A 125 -7.13 -4.21 -6.92
C ALA A 125 -8.36 -5.11 -7.05
N ILE A 126 -8.39 -6.19 -6.27
CA ILE A 126 -9.46 -7.19 -6.37
C ILE A 126 -10.63 -6.77 -5.47
N PRO A 127 -11.86 -6.65 -6.01
CA PRO A 127 -13.03 -6.31 -5.20
C PRO A 127 -13.28 -7.34 -4.11
N LEU A 128 -13.58 -6.85 -2.90
CA LEU A 128 -14.14 -7.65 -1.81
C LEU A 128 -15.64 -7.35 -1.66
N LYS A 129 -15.97 -6.07 -1.42
CA LYS A 129 -17.36 -5.57 -1.47
C LYS A 129 -17.58 -4.50 -2.53
N ALA A 130 -16.52 -3.95 -3.11
CA ALA A 130 -16.61 -2.96 -4.17
C ALA A 130 -17.45 -3.48 -5.34
N GLU A 131 -18.22 -2.59 -5.96
CA GLU A 131 -18.97 -2.87 -7.19
C GLU A 131 -18.11 -2.67 -8.44
N THR A 132 -16.94 -2.05 -8.28
CA THR A 132 -16.01 -1.73 -9.36
C THR A 132 -14.64 -2.38 -9.17
N VAL A 133 -13.86 -2.52 -10.24
CA VAL A 133 -12.43 -2.86 -10.16
C VAL A 133 -11.62 -1.55 -10.10
N LEU A 134 -10.72 -1.43 -9.13
CA LEU A 134 -9.80 -0.30 -9.07
C LEU A 134 -8.54 -0.61 -9.87
N ARG A 135 -8.30 0.17 -10.92
CA ARG A 135 -7.04 0.16 -11.70
C ARG A 135 -6.19 1.37 -11.31
N ILE A 136 -4.91 1.13 -11.06
CA ILE A 136 -3.92 2.15 -10.70
C ILE A 136 -2.80 2.09 -11.73
N GLN A 137 -2.59 3.17 -12.48
CA GLN A 137 -1.44 3.28 -13.38
C GLN A 137 -0.17 3.43 -12.55
N THR A 138 0.81 2.56 -12.79
CA THR A 138 2.07 2.51 -12.01
C THR A 138 3.31 2.83 -12.83
N GLN A 139 3.13 3.36 -14.04
CA GLN A 139 4.18 3.90 -14.87
C GLN A 139 3.55 4.83 -15.91
N ASP A 140 4.18 5.97 -16.19
CA ASP A 140 3.77 6.80 -17.33
C ASP A 140 4.14 6.11 -18.64
N PHE A 141 3.26 6.17 -19.63
CA PHE A 141 3.60 5.75 -20.98
C PHE A 141 4.40 6.89 -21.63
N ALA A 142 5.67 6.62 -21.93
CA ALA A 142 6.47 7.46 -22.81
C ALA A 142 5.95 7.40 -24.25
#